data_AF-A0A7C3QHI4-F1
#
_entry.id   AF-A0A7C3QHI4-F1
#
_cell.length_a   1.000
_cell.length_b   1.000
_cell.length_c   1.000
_cell.angle_alpha   90.00
_cell.angle_beta   90.00
_cell.angle_gamma   90.00
#
_symmetry.space_group_name_H-M   'P 1'
#
loop_
_entity.id
_entity.type
_entity.pdbx_description
1 polymer ?
#
loop_
_entity_poly.entity_id
_entity_poly.type
_entity_poly.pdbx_seq_one_letter_code
_entity_poly.pdbx_strand_id
1 'polypeptide(L)'
;MSRRHTATLPSWEWPEEWQGGHHLPGMYRRSYGTDYYTRQSVPVTENLSRQIYYKTLRPMSGVGRLWEAFINTVYYRWAMYTNFSKQDFRAVAPQRYDTPEHLSPTDIHQIYWRRLVLQARGMMKPEEAEAVPATDAERFSLAVQQRNEPS
;
A
#
# COMPACT_ATOMS: atom_id res chain seq x y z
N MET A 1 2.32 -33.49 8.05
CA MET A 1 2.85 -32.21 8.58
C MET A 1 4.02 -31.76 7.70
N SER A 2 3.73 -30.91 6.72
CA SER A 2 4.77 -30.38 5.80
C SER A 2 5.58 -29.32 6.53
N ARG A 3 6.87 -29.60 6.78
CA ARG A 3 7.82 -28.62 7.31
C ARG A 3 8.00 -27.53 6.26
N ARG A 4 7.38 -26.38 6.54
CA ARG A 4 7.52 -25.10 5.86
C ARG A 4 9.01 -24.82 5.56
N HIS A 5 9.36 -24.78 4.29
CA HIS A 5 10.67 -24.34 3.77
C HIS A 5 10.99 -22.87 4.08
N THR A 6 10.10 -22.15 4.77
CA THR A 6 10.18 -20.73 5.15
C THR A 6 10.97 -20.46 6.45
N ALA A 7 11.48 -21.49 7.14
CA ALA A 7 12.07 -21.35 8.48
C ALA A 7 13.55 -20.91 8.55
N THR A 8 14.22 -20.63 7.44
CA THR A 8 15.69 -20.38 7.42
C THR A 8 16.11 -19.07 6.77
N LEU A 9 15.17 -18.19 6.42
CA LEU A 9 15.51 -16.83 6.02
C LEU A 9 15.66 -15.96 7.27
N PRO A 10 16.73 -15.16 7.42
CA PRO A 10 16.91 -14.28 8.58
C PRO A 10 15.70 -13.34 8.67
N SER A 11 15.16 -13.18 9.88
CA SER A 11 14.05 -12.26 10.13
C SER A 11 14.45 -10.86 9.67
N TRP A 12 13.59 -10.25 8.86
CA TRP A 12 13.75 -8.86 8.49
C TRP A 12 13.27 -7.98 9.65
N GLU A 13 14.20 -7.48 10.45
CA GLU A 13 13.90 -6.41 11.40
C GLU A 13 13.83 -5.08 10.65
N TRP A 14 12.62 -4.56 10.49
CA TRP A 14 12.36 -3.20 10.03
C TRP A 14 11.59 -2.43 11.11
N PRO A 15 11.74 -1.10 11.18
CA PRO A 15 10.85 -0.27 11.98
C PRO A 15 9.39 -0.59 11.63
N GLU A 16 8.51 -0.56 12.63
CA GLU A 16 7.08 -0.88 12.48
C GLU A 16 6.44 -0.18 11.27
N GLU A 17 6.77 1.10 11.08
CA GLU A 17 6.35 1.90 9.93
C GLU A 17 6.59 1.17 8.60
N TRP A 18 7.76 0.57 8.39
CA TRP A 18 8.14 -0.04 7.11
C TRP A 18 7.65 -1.49 6.93
N GLN A 19 6.94 -2.05 7.91
CA GLN A 19 6.41 -3.41 7.83
C GLN A 19 5.17 -3.50 6.93
N GLY A 20 4.42 -2.41 6.78
CA GLY A 20 3.36 -2.33 5.79
C GLY A 20 2.59 -1.02 5.80
N GLY A 21 1.71 -0.86 4.81
CA GLY A 21 0.86 0.32 4.67
C GLY A 21 1.26 1.21 3.50
N HIS A 22 0.78 2.45 3.52
CA HIS A 22 1.08 3.46 2.51
C HIS A 22 2.21 4.38 2.96
N HIS A 23 3.13 4.66 2.04
CA HIS A 23 4.24 5.59 2.23
C HIS A 23 4.28 6.58 1.08
N LEU A 24 4.67 7.82 1.40
CA LEU A 24 4.90 8.83 0.39
C LEU A 24 6.02 8.42 -0.58
N PRO A 25 5.94 8.80 -1.86
CA PRO A 25 4.90 9.63 -2.48
C PRO A 25 3.69 8.86 -3.05
N GLY A 26 3.61 7.54 -2.86
CA GLY A 26 2.62 6.71 -3.57
C GLY A 26 2.90 5.21 -3.52
N MET A 27 3.57 4.77 -2.45
CA MET A 27 4.04 3.41 -2.27
C MET A 27 3.09 2.66 -1.33
N TYR A 28 2.73 1.43 -1.69
CA TYR A 28 2.17 0.46 -0.78
C TYR A 28 3.17 -0.66 -0.56
N ARG A 29 3.42 -0.99 0.71
CA ARG A 29 4.31 -2.08 1.10
C ARG A 29 3.55 -3.06 1.98
N ARG A 30 3.90 -4.34 1.85
CA ARG A 30 3.38 -5.40 2.72
C ARG A 30 4.47 -6.42 3.01
N SER A 31 4.73 -6.67 4.30
CA SER A 31 5.51 -7.81 4.75
C SER A 31 4.72 -9.11 4.62
N TYR A 32 5.35 -10.13 4.05
CA TYR A 32 4.90 -11.52 4.12
C TYR A 32 5.78 -12.36 5.08
N GLY A 33 6.58 -11.69 5.92
CA GLY A 33 7.54 -12.30 6.85
C GLY A 33 8.88 -12.61 6.19
N THR A 34 8.90 -13.34 5.08
CA THR A 34 10.13 -13.73 4.37
C THR A 34 10.57 -12.77 3.30
N ASP A 35 9.60 -12.06 2.72
CA ASP A 35 9.79 -11.10 1.66
C ASP A 35 8.81 -9.95 1.80
N TYR A 36 9.13 -8.88 1.09
CA TYR A 36 8.28 -7.71 0.98
C TYR A 36 7.75 -7.59 -0.44
N TYR A 37 6.44 -7.44 -0.52
CA TYR A 37 5.81 -6.94 -1.71
C TYR A 37 5.75 -5.43 -1.64
N THR A 38 6.10 -4.77 -2.74
CA THR A 38 5.98 -3.33 -2.86
C THR A 38 5.37 -2.98 -4.22
N ARG A 39 4.37 -2.12 -4.16
CA ARG A 39 3.70 -1.51 -5.31
C ARG A 39 3.85 -0.01 -5.22
N GLN A 40 4.24 0.64 -6.30
CA GLN A 40 4.32 2.09 -6.36
C GLN A 40 3.58 2.60 -7.59
N SER A 41 2.69 3.56 -7.35
CA SER A 41 1.97 4.25 -8.42
C SER A 41 2.73 5.52 -8.78
N VAL A 42 3.33 5.55 -9.97
CA VAL A 42 4.11 6.71 -10.44
C VAL A 42 3.29 7.48 -11.46
N PRO A 43 2.95 8.77 -11.22
CA PRO A 43 2.28 9.58 -12.22
C PRO A 43 3.19 9.79 -13.45
N VAL A 44 2.65 9.58 -14.64
CA VAL A 44 3.33 9.82 -15.92
C VAL A 44 2.70 11.03 -16.60
N THR A 45 1.37 11.06 -16.67
CA THR A 45 0.57 12.21 -17.06
C THR A 45 -0.61 12.33 -16.08
N GLU A 46 -1.44 13.37 -16.24
CA GLU A 46 -2.66 13.55 -15.44
C GLU A 46 -3.58 12.33 -15.45
N ASN A 47 -3.69 11.66 -16.60
CA ASN A 47 -4.60 10.52 -16.81
C ASN A 47 -3.87 9.16 -16.95
N LEU A 48 -2.56 9.13 -16.68
CA LEU A 48 -1.76 7.92 -16.80
C LEU A 48 -0.81 7.77 -15.62
N SER A 49 -0.99 6.69 -14.88
CA SER A 49 -0.03 6.21 -13.89
C SER A 49 0.65 4.93 -14.35
N ARG A 50 1.91 4.76 -13.96
CA ARG A 50 2.67 3.52 -14.12
C ARG A 50 2.74 2.81 -12.78
N GLN A 51 2.19 1.60 -12.75
CA GLN A 51 2.32 0.71 -11.60
C GLN A 51 3.65 -0.03 -11.68
N ILE A 52 4.52 0.22 -10.70
CA ILE A 52 5.79 -0.48 -10.54
C ILE A 52 5.64 -1.48 -9.39
N TYR A 53 6.02 -2.72 -9.66
CA TYR A 53 5.98 -3.79 -8.67
C TYR A 53 7.37 -4.38 -8.50
N TYR A 54 7.75 -4.61 -7.25
CA TYR A 54 8.99 -5.32 -6.93
C TYR A 54 8.83 -6.13 -5.65
N LYS A 55 9.55 -7.26 -5.62
CA LYS A 55 9.65 -8.16 -4.47
C LYS A 55 11.05 -7.99 -3.88
N THR A 56 11.11 -7.71 -2.58
CA THR A 56 12.39 -7.60 -1.86
C THR A 56 12.58 -8.81 -0.96
N LEU A 57 13.71 -9.48 -1.11
CA LEU A 57 14.09 -10.65 -0.29
C LEU A 57 15.61 -10.70 -0.08
N ARG A 58 16.06 -11.46 0.93
CA ARG A 58 17.48 -11.70 1.25
C ARG A 58 17.82 -13.16 0.94
N PRO A 59 18.29 -13.49 -0.27
CA PRO A 59 18.68 -14.86 -0.60
C PRO A 59 19.95 -15.25 0.17
N MET A 60 19.94 -16.45 0.76
CA MET A 60 21.04 -16.95 1.60
C MET A 60 22.25 -17.44 0.82
N SER A 61 22.10 -17.69 -0.48
CA SER A 61 23.16 -18.22 -1.34
C SER A 61 22.94 -17.79 -2.80
N GLY A 62 23.98 -17.93 -3.63
CA GLY A 62 23.88 -17.68 -5.07
C GLY A 62 22.85 -18.57 -5.76
N VAL A 63 22.78 -19.86 -5.38
CA VAL A 63 21.77 -20.80 -5.89
C VAL A 63 20.37 -20.39 -5.44
N GLY A 64 20.20 -19.99 -4.17
CA GLY A 64 18.93 -19.48 -3.67
C GLY A 64 18.47 -18.22 -4.41
N ARG A 65 19.41 -17.33 -4.76
CA ARG A 65 19.12 -16.14 -5.58
C ARG A 65 18.63 -16.52 -6.97
N LEU A 66 19.26 -17.48 -7.62
CA LEU A 66 18.83 -17.96 -8.95
C LEU A 66 17.46 -18.62 -8.88
N TRP A 67 17.21 -19.43 -7.84
CA TRP A 67 15.91 -20.05 -7.61
C TRP A 67 14.80 -19.01 -7.40
N GLU A 68 15.04 -18.00 -6.57
CA GLU A 68 14.08 -16.92 -6.34
C GLU A 68 13.84 -16.08 -7.59
N ALA A 69 14.88 -15.83 -8.40
CA ALA A 69 14.71 -15.15 -9.69
C ALA A 69 13.84 -15.97 -10.66
N PHE A 70 14.02 -17.29 -10.69
CA PHE A 70 13.22 -18.21 -11.50
C PHE A 70 11.75 -18.22 -11.03
N ILE A 71 11.50 -18.46 -9.75
CA ILE A 71 10.16 -18.46 -9.16
C ILE A 71 9.47 -17.10 -9.31
N ASN A 72 10.22 -16.01 -9.15
CA ASN A 72 9.68 -14.67 -9.35
C ASN A 72 9.16 -14.47 -10.78
N THR A 73 9.93 -14.96 -11.77
CA THR A 73 9.59 -14.81 -13.19
C THR A 73 8.43 -15.70 -13.61
N VAL A 74 8.44 -16.97 -13.21
CA VAL A 74 7.47 -17.97 -13.67
C VAL A 74 6.16 -17.88 -12.91
N TYR A 75 6.23 -17.77 -11.58
CA TYR A 75 5.05 -17.87 -10.71
C TYR A 75 4.63 -16.51 -10.15
N TYR A 76 5.53 -15.81 -9.45
CA TYR A 76 5.14 -14.62 -8.68
C TYR A 76 4.61 -13.50 -9.57
N ARG A 77 5.29 -13.25 -10.69
CA ARG A 77 4.87 -12.26 -11.70
C ARG A 77 3.48 -12.58 -12.25
N TRP A 78 3.18 -13.85 -12.55
CA TRP A 78 1.84 -14.24 -12.98
C TRP A 78 0.82 -14.05 -11.87
N ALA A 79 1.08 -14.57 -10.67
CA ALA A 79 0.13 -14.56 -9.56
C ALA A 79 -0.19 -13.13 -9.09
N MET A 80 0.83 -12.32 -8.84
CA MET A 80 0.66 -10.98 -8.24
C MET A 80 0.37 -9.91 -9.29
N TYR A 81 1.09 -9.90 -10.41
CA TYR A 81 1.02 -8.79 -11.35
C TYR A 81 0.00 -9.04 -12.46
N THR A 82 -0.10 -10.28 -12.95
CA THR A 82 -1.04 -10.60 -14.03
C THR A 82 -2.41 -11.00 -13.50
N ASN A 83 -2.50 -11.84 -12.47
CA ASN A 83 -3.78 -12.33 -11.97
C ASN A 83 -4.39 -11.35 -10.96
N PHE A 84 -3.73 -11.15 -9.81
CA PHE A 84 -4.25 -10.32 -8.73
C PHE A 84 -4.39 -8.84 -9.12
N SER A 85 -3.32 -8.22 -9.63
CA SER A 85 -3.37 -6.78 -9.96
C SER A 85 -4.32 -6.42 -11.10
N LYS A 86 -4.63 -7.35 -12.01
CA LYS A 86 -5.68 -7.11 -13.02
C LYS A 86 -7.07 -7.07 -12.40
N GLN A 87 -7.31 -7.82 -11.33
CA GLN A 87 -8.58 -7.75 -10.60
C GLN A 87 -8.72 -6.39 -9.91
N ASP A 88 -7.68 -5.93 -9.21
CA ASP A 88 -7.62 -4.56 -8.65
C ASP A 88 -7.90 -3.51 -9.74
N PHE A 89 -7.25 -3.64 -10.90
CA PHE A 89 -7.43 -2.68 -11.98
C PHE A 89 -8.87 -2.62 -12.48
N ARG A 90 -9.61 -3.73 -12.51
CA ARG A 90 -11.04 -3.71 -12.89
C ARG A 90 -11.90 -2.93 -11.91
N ALA A 91 -11.51 -2.83 -10.65
CA ALA A 91 -12.19 -2.00 -9.65
C ALA A 91 -11.75 -0.52 -9.73
N VAL A 92 -10.48 -0.26 -10.04
CA VAL A 92 -9.91 1.10 -10.09
C VAL A 92 -10.21 1.83 -11.41
N ALA A 93 -10.16 1.13 -12.54
CA ALA A 93 -10.31 1.72 -13.88
C ALA A 93 -11.62 2.50 -14.10
N PRO A 94 -12.80 2.07 -13.60
CA PRO A 94 -14.04 2.82 -13.80
C PRO A 94 -14.23 3.96 -12.78
N GLN A 95 -13.29 4.20 -11.85
CA GLN A 95 -13.42 5.28 -10.87
C GLN A 95 -13.43 6.63 -11.56
N ARG A 96 -14.39 7.47 -11.17
CA ARG A 96 -14.59 8.83 -11.66
C ARG A 96 -14.29 9.80 -10.54
N TYR A 97 -13.31 10.67 -10.76
CA TYR A 97 -12.89 11.69 -9.80
C TYR A 97 -13.54 13.06 -10.07
N ASP A 98 -14.34 13.17 -11.14
CA ASP A 98 -15.06 14.36 -11.57
C ASP A 98 -16.49 14.46 -11.01
N THR A 99 -16.98 13.42 -10.34
CA THR A 99 -18.32 13.37 -9.74
C THR A 99 -18.25 13.48 -8.22
N PRO A 100 -19.30 14.02 -7.55
CA PRO A 100 -19.34 14.06 -6.09
C PRO A 100 -19.14 12.67 -5.46
N GLU A 101 -18.20 12.57 -4.52
CA GLU A 101 -17.93 11.32 -3.79
C GLU A 101 -18.82 11.22 -2.54
N HIS A 102 -19.28 10.01 -2.23
CA HIS A 102 -20.03 9.70 -1.01
C HIS A 102 -19.27 8.69 -0.16
N LEU A 103 -18.39 9.21 0.72
CA LEU A 103 -17.51 8.39 1.54
C LEU A 103 -18.25 7.83 2.76
N SER A 104 -17.93 6.60 3.10
CA SER A 104 -18.43 5.90 4.28
C SER A 104 -17.34 5.79 5.37
N PRO A 105 -17.68 5.42 6.61
CA PRO A 105 -16.68 5.24 7.66
C PRO A 105 -15.57 4.21 7.33
N THR A 106 -15.82 3.25 6.44
CA THR A 106 -14.79 2.30 6.00
C THR A 106 -13.72 2.93 5.11
N ASP A 107 -13.98 4.10 4.55
CA ASP A 107 -13.06 4.85 3.68
C ASP A 107 -12.09 5.73 4.49
N ILE A 108 -12.10 5.63 5.82
CA ILE A 108 -11.27 6.45 6.70
C ILE A 108 -9.76 6.36 6.36
N HIS A 109 -9.30 5.16 5.98
CA HIS A 109 -7.93 4.96 5.53
C HIS A 109 -7.62 5.74 4.25
N GLN A 110 -8.56 5.77 3.28
CA GLN A 110 -8.40 6.52 2.03
C GLN A 110 -8.36 8.03 2.29
N ILE A 111 -9.16 8.50 3.24
CA ILE A 111 -9.20 9.91 3.63
C ILE A 111 -7.88 10.32 4.29
N TYR A 112 -7.40 9.57 5.29
CA TYR A 112 -6.11 9.87 5.92
C TYR A 112 -4.95 9.74 4.94
N TRP A 113 -5.01 8.79 4.01
CA TRP A 113 -4.03 8.70 2.94
C TRP A 113 -3.99 9.96 2.07
N ARG A 114 -5.15 10.51 1.67
CA ARG A 114 -5.21 11.78 0.91
C ARG A 114 -4.60 12.93 1.71
N ARG A 115 -4.92 13.05 3.01
CA ARG A 115 -4.33 14.09 3.86
C ARG A 115 -2.80 13.97 3.93
N LEU A 116 -2.28 12.75 4.07
CA LEU A 116 -0.84 12.49 4.07
C LEU A 116 -0.19 12.87 2.74
N VAL A 117 -0.82 12.53 1.60
CA VAL A 117 -0.32 12.90 0.26
C VAL A 117 -0.26 14.41 0.07
N LEU A 118 -1.22 15.17 0.60
CA LEU A 118 -1.19 16.63 0.54
C LEU A 118 0.02 17.22 1.29
N GLN A 119 0.55 16.52 2.29
CA GLN A 119 1.75 16.91 3.02
C GLN A 119 3.06 16.44 2.33
N ALA A 120 2.98 15.79 1.17
CA ALA A 120 4.16 15.38 0.44
C ALA A 120 4.99 16.59 -0.01
N ARG A 121 6.31 16.38 -0.15
CA ARG A 121 7.24 17.43 -0.59
C ARG A 121 6.76 18.04 -1.91
N GLY A 122 6.49 19.34 -1.89
CA GLY A 122 6.05 20.09 -3.08
C GLY A 122 4.55 20.13 -3.34
N MET A 123 3.70 19.62 -2.43
CA MET A 123 2.23 19.65 -2.55
C MET A 123 1.62 20.85 -1.80
N MET A 124 1.27 20.70 -0.53
CA MET A 124 0.75 21.77 0.33
C MET A 124 1.71 22.06 1.48
N LYS A 125 1.61 23.27 2.05
CA LYS A 125 2.23 23.52 3.37
C LYS A 125 1.46 22.75 4.45
N PRO A 126 2.10 22.33 5.55
CA PRO A 126 1.42 21.61 6.63
C PRO A 126 0.17 22.34 7.17
N GLU A 127 0.28 23.66 7.35
CA GLU A 127 -0.82 24.52 7.82
C GLU A 127 -2.05 24.49 6.89
N GLU A 128 -1.83 24.48 5.57
CA GLU A 128 -2.88 24.42 4.57
C GLU A 128 -3.54 23.04 4.53
N ALA A 129 -2.75 21.96 4.70
CA ALA A 129 -3.26 20.60 4.76
C ALA A 129 -4.09 20.33 6.04
N GLU A 130 -3.75 20.96 7.15
CA GLU A 130 -4.54 20.90 8.39
C GLU A 130 -5.86 21.66 8.29
N ALA A 131 -5.88 22.78 7.55
CA ALA A 131 -7.08 23.58 7.34
C ALA A 131 -8.14 22.90 6.44
N VAL A 132 -7.80 21.80 5.76
CA VAL A 132 -8.75 21.04 4.93
C VAL A 132 -9.90 20.52 5.81
N PRO A 133 -11.17 20.90 5.52
CA PRO A 133 -12.32 20.50 6.32
C PRO A 133 -12.44 18.98 6.44
N ALA A 134 -12.81 18.50 7.63
CA ALA A 134 -13.08 17.09 7.86
C ALA A 134 -14.35 16.66 7.10
N THR A 135 -14.27 15.51 6.45
CA THR A 135 -15.38 14.84 5.79
C THR A 135 -16.40 14.28 6.80
N ASP A 136 -17.62 14.00 6.35
CA ASP A 136 -18.65 13.37 7.19
C ASP A 136 -18.19 12.02 7.76
N ALA A 137 -17.46 11.23 6.95
CA ALA A 137 -16.90 9.95 7.36
C ALA A 137 -15.86 10.11 8.48
N GLU A 138 -14.96 11.11 8.39
CA GLU A 138 -14.02 11.43 9.47
C GLU A 138 -14.75 11.82 10.76
N ARG A 139 -15.73 12.73 10.65
CA ARG A 139 -16.51 13.20 11.81
C ARG A 139 -17.22 12.04 12.50
N PHE A 140 -17.83 11.14 11.73
CA PHE A 140 -18.46 9.94 12.27
C PHE A 140 -17.45 9.01 12.95
N SER A 141 -16.32 8.73 12.31
CA SER A 141 -15.29 7.83 12.85
C SER A 141 -14.73 8.33 14.19
N LEU A 142 -14.42 9.63 14.28
CA LEU A 142 -13.97 10.27 15.52
C LEU A 142 -15.02 10.20 16.64
N ALA A 143 -16.28 10.47 16.32
CA ALA A 143 -17.36 10.38 17.29
C ALA A 143 -17.54 8.96 17.85
N VAL A 144 -17.30 7.92 17.03
CA VAL A 144 -17.34 6.52 17.48
C VAL A 144 -16.14 6.19 18.37
N GLN A 145 -14.94 6.67 18.04
CA GLN A 145 -13.74 6.44 18.87
C GLN A 145 -13.89 7.06 20.26
N GLN A 146 -14.33 8.33 20.33
CA GLN A 146 -14.52 9.05 21.59
C GLN A 146 -15.56 8.41 22.52
N ARG A 147 -16.57 7.72 21.97
CA ARG A 147 -17.56 6.98 22.76
C ARG A 147 -16.99 5.69 23.38
N ASN A 148 -15.92 5.15 22.81
CA ASN A 148 -15.34 3.87 23.19
C ASN A 148 -14.07 4.01 24.05
N GLU A 149 -13.60 5.24 24.31
CA GLU A 149 -12.50 5.47 25.25
C GLU A 149 -12.98 5.26 26.69
N PRO A 150 -12.37 4.35 27.47
CA PRO A 150 -12.71 4.19 28.87
C PRO A 150 -12.26 5.44 29.65
N SER A 151 -13.17 5.98 30.45
CA SER A 151 -12.94 7.10 31.39
C SER A 151 -11.86 6.82 32.42
#